data_AF-A0ABD1DPL7-F1
#
_entry.id   AF-A0ABD1DPL7-F1
#
_cell.length_a   1.000
_cell.length_b   1.000
_cell.length_c   1.000
_cell.angle_alpha   90.00
_cell.angle_beta   90.00
_cell.angle_gamma   90.00
#
_symmetry.space_group_name_H-M   'P 1'
#
loop_
_entity.id
_entity.type
_entity.pdbx_description
1 polymer ?
#
loop_
_entity_poly.entity_id
_entity_poly.type
_entity_poly.pdbx_seq_one_letter_code
_entity_poly.pdbx_strand_id
1 'polypeptide(L)'
;MTGDFDDYLTEMSKSRTYGSFVELHALAHAYRRNVLLFEPYNLGSWFVNEEAYQETVMAAYCQALVYEILYVEVFKLPDVMYSVERMLHDPDGQALSAGKAWDKTDHTLVDRVVSPEGRQFVFDIADNTECVLDNYLLCHFHNKDNFDTIVDTTFPDAAAAVVQTEPAERRFLTVYYQNVRGLRTKTNETFLALCRCDYDVIVFTETWLTEAIKDAELTKNYKLFRCDRNPESSSLLRGGGVIIAAKAKLGCKAVELLNCESLEQTVIRLTLPLQTLFVCCVYIRPVSDPATYATHAAAVQQVIDLSKESDSVLVVGDYNLPNLIWYHDDDTDSLLPVNASSEQEVTLVKSMLPLGLTQVNDLPNAFGKLLDLVFVSDNVSVELFEPPCPLLKVDQHHNPLVMQLEYRTALNDNIVEPDAVFDFKSSICHRYKQLWWNDDLRLPESSAESNSRFYQLKQVGQSRCA
;
A
#
# COMPACT_ATOMS: atom_id res chain seq x y z
N MET A 1 -16.08 -28.36 20.75
CA MET A 1 -16.99 -28.52 19.61
C MET A 1 -17.40 -29.99 19.58
N THR A 2 -18.69 -30.27 19.67
CA THR A 2 -19.27 -31.62 19.67
C THR A 2 -19.76 -31.96 18.26
N GLY A 3 -18.81 -32.27 17.39
CA GLY A 3 -19.04 -32.85 16.07
C GLY A 3 -18.06 -34.01 15.90
N ASP A 4 -18.47 -35.05 15.16
CA ASP A 4 -17.64 -36.23 14.93
C ASP A 4 -16.31 -35.82 14.27
N PHE A 5 -15.19 -36.30 14.80
CA PHE A 5 -13.86 -35.95 14.31
C PHE A 5 -13.69 -36.38 12.84
N ASP A 6 -14.39 -37.44 12.44
CA ASP A 6 -14.42 -37.96 11.08
C ASP A 6 -15.18 -37.06 10.10
N ASP A 7 -16.22 -36.35 10.55
CA ASP A 7 -16.94 -35.36 9.72
C ASP A 7 -16.05 -34.15 9.43
N TYR A 8 -15.23 -33.72 10.41
CA TYR A 8 -14.26 -32.64 10.24
C TYR A 8 -13.13 -33.01 9.27
N LEU A 9 -12.60 -34.24 9.36
CA LEU A 9 -11.60 -34.76 8.41
C LEU A 9 -12.14 -34.84 6.97
N THR A 10 -13.42 -35.20 6.82
CA THR A 10 -14.08 -35.28 5.52
C THR A 10 -14.29 -33.90 4.89
N GLU A 11 -14.68 -32.90 5.69
CA GLU A 11 -14.76 -31.49 5.26
C GLU A 11 -13.39 -30.95 4.82
N MET A 12 -12.30 -31.29 5.51
CA MET A 12 -10.93 -30.85 5.18
C MET A 12 -10.32 -31.49 3.93
N SER A 13 -10.87 -32.61 3.45
CA SER A 13 -10.43 -33.24 2.19
C SER A 13 -10.86 -32.48 0.92
N LYS A 14 -11.71 -31.45 1.08
CA LYS A 14 -12.22 -30.62 -0.03
C LYS A 14 -11.20 -29.53 -0.38
N SER A 15 -10.74 -29.51 -1.63
CA SER A 15 -9.60 -28.73 -2.14
C SER A 15 -9.80 -27.20 -2.28
N ARG A 16 -10.69 -26.57 -1.50
CA ARG A 16 -11.12 -25.17 -1.74
C ARG A 16 -11.02 -24.20 -0.56
N THR A 17 -10.28 -24.52 0.49
CA THR A 17 -10.07 -23.57 1.59
C THR A 17 -8.59 -23.35 1.85
N TYR A 18 -8.16 -22.08 1.85
CA TYR A 18 -6.85 -21.66 2.32
C TYR A 18 -6.71 -22.04 3.79
N GLY A 19 -5.80 -22.96 4.09
CA GLY A 19 -5.61 -23.50 5.44
C GLY A 19 -4.86 -22.55 6.36
N SER A 20 -5.35 -22.39 7.58
CA SER A 20 -4.61 -21.84 8.72
C SER A 20 -3.71 -22.89 9.39
N PHE A 21 -3.04 -22.54 10.49
CA PHE A 21 -2.24 -23.48 11.28
C PHE A 21 -3.05 -24.66 11.83
N VAL A 22 -4.37 -24.52 11.96
CA VAL A 22 -5.28 -25.59 12.39
C VAL A 22 -5.31 -26.73 11.37
N GLU A 23 -5.31 -26.40 10.08
CA GLU A 23 -5.32 -27.34 8.98
C GLU A 23 -3.97 -28.06 8.84
N LEU A 24 -2.85 -27.35 9.04
CA LEU A 24 -1.51 -27.96 9.07
C LEU A 24 -1.41 -28.99 10.22
N HIS A 25 -1.97 -28.66 11.38
CA HIS A 25 -1.98 -29.53 12.55
C HIS A 25 -2.84 -30.78 12.30
N ALA A 26 -4.01 -30.61 11.69
CA ALA A 26 -4.87 -31.74 11.34
C ALA A 26 -4.26 -32.64 10.26
N LEU A 27 -3.62 -32.06 9.25
CA LEU A 27 -2.91 -32.82 8.21
C LEU A 27 -1.73 -33.60 8.80
N ALA A 28 -0.97 -33.02 9.72
CA ALA A 28 0.13 -33.71 10.39
C ALA A 28 -0.34 -35.00 11.09
N HIS A 29 -1.47 -34.95 11.81
CA HIS A 29 -2.05 -36.13 12.43
C HIS A 29 -2.69 -37.10 11.42
N ALA A 30 -3.40 -36.60 10.42
CA ALA A 30 -4.04 -37.43 9.38
C ALA A 30 -3.03 -38.27 8.60
N TYR A 31 -1.86 -37.68 8.28
CA TYR A 31 -0.78 -38.36 7.58
C TYR A 31 0.26 -38.99 8.52
N ARG A 32 0.07 -38.89 9.85
CA ARG A 32 1.00 -39.40 10.88
C ARG A 32 2.44 -38.92 10.68
N ARG A 33 2.60 -37.61 10.51
CA ARG A 33 3.90 -36.96 10.30
C ARG A 33 4.18 -35.95 11.39
N ASN A 34 5.43 -35.96 11.85
CA ASN A 34 5.96 -34.90 12.69
C ASN A 34 6.20 -33.66 11.83
N VAL A 35 5.98 -32.47 12.37
CA VAL A 35 6.16 -31.21 11.65
C VAL A 35 7.10 -30.32 12.43
N LEU A 36 8.20 -29.95 11.81
CA LEU A 36 9.20 -29.03 12.35
C LEU A 36 9.15 -27.72 11.56
N LEU A 37 8.80 -26.62 12.25
CA LEU A 37 8.63 -25.29 11.65
C LEU A 37 9.86 -24.44 11.88
N PHE A 38 10.38 -23.84 10.80
CA PHE A 38 11.52 -22.93 10.86
C PHE A 38 11.07 -21.48 10.75
N GLU A 39 11.30 -20.73 11.82
CA GLU A 39 11.11 -19.28 11.90
C GLU A 39 12.47 -18.56 11.76
N PRO A 40 12.48 -17.28 11.33
CA PRO A 40 13.70 -16.49 11.28
C PRO A 40 14.42 -16.49 12.63
N TYR A 41 15.74 -16.74 12.61
CA TYR A 41 16.62 -16.83 13.78
C TYR A 41 16.33 -17.98 14.76
N ASN A 42 15.49 -18.96 14.38
CA ASN A 42 15.18 -20.14 15.18
C ASN A 42 15.62 -21.43 14.46
N LEU A 43 16.23 -22.38 15.17
CA LEU A 43 16.72 -23.66 14.64
C LEU A 43 15.61 -24.71 14.41
N GLY A 44 14.36 -24.24 14.35
CA GLY A 44 13.17 -25.07 14.19
C GLY A 44 12.47 -25.33 15.51
N SER A 45 11.15 -25.10 15.57
CA SER A 45 10.29 -25.49 16.67
C SER A 45 9.36 -26.64 16.24
N TRP A 46 9.17 -27.62 17.11
CA TRP A 46 8.25 -28.72 16.85
C TRP A 46 6.82 -28.21 16.89
N PHE A 47 6.14 -28.27 15.75
CA PHE A 47 4.73 -27.93 15.62
C PHE A 47 3.83 -29.13 15.89
N VAL A 48 4.26 -30.32 15.46
CA VAL A 48 3.72 -31.62 15.87
C VAL A 48 4.90 -32.57 16.07
N ASN A 49 4.98 -33.20 17.25
CA ASN A 49 6.03 -34.16 17.57
C ASN A 49 5.47 -35.29 18.42
N GLU A 50 5.14 -36.39 17.75
CA GLU A 50 4.62 -37.63 18.33
C GLU A 50 5.61 -38.76 18.06
N GLU A 51 5.98 -39.51 19.10
CA GLU A 51 6.96 -40.61 18.99
C GLU A 51 6.46 -41.76 18.08
N ALA A 52 5.15 -41.84 17.85
CA ALA A 52 4.53 -42.84 16.98
C ALA A 52 4.62 -42.51 15.48
N TYR A 53 5.06 -41.29 15.11
CA TYR A 53 5.15 -40.84 13.72
C TYR A 53 6.56 -41.05 13.18
N GLN A 54 6.68 -41.80 12.07
CA GLN A 54 7.98 -42.21 11.54
C GLN A 54 8.62 -41.20 10.57
N GLU A 55 7.82 -40.27 10.03
CA GLU A 55 8.27 -39.29 9.04
C GLU A 55 8.13 -37.87 9.56
N THR A 56 9.14 -37.03 9.30
CA THR A 56 9.16 -35.60 9.66
C THR A 56 9.08 -34.74 8.41
N VAL A 57 8.11 -33.84 8.36
CA VAL A 57 8.00 -32.78 7.34
C VAL A 57 8.63 -31.51 7.89
N MET A 58 9.57 -30.96 7.15
CA MET A 58 10.20 -29.67 7.46
C MET A 58 9.51 -28.59 6.62
N ALA A 59 8.97 -27.56 7.27
CA ALA A 59 8.38 -26.42 6.59
C ALA A 59 9.07 -25.13 7.07
N ALA A 60 9.49 -24.28 6.14
CA ALA A 60 10.29 -23.09 6.42
C ALA A 60 9.63 -21.81 5.89
N TYR A 61 9.64 -20.75 6.70
CA TYR A 61 9.31 -19.40 6.25
C TYR A 61 10.59 -18.72 5.72
N CYS A 62 11.07 -19.16 4.55
CA CYS A 62 12.33 -18.64 4.02
C CYS A 62 12.10 -17.34 3.24
N GLN A 63 12.50 -16.20 3.83
CA GLN A 63 12.68 -14.95 3.10
C GLN A 63 13.43 -15.20 1.78
N ALA A 64 14.50 -16.01 1.79
CA ALA A 64 15.29 -16.30 0.59
C ALA A 64 14.48 -16.88 -0.58
N LEU A 65 13.51 -17.78 -0.31
CA LEU A 65 12.63 -18.33 -1.35
C LEU A 65 11.63 -17.28 -1.85
N VAL A 66 11.15 -16.41 -0.95
CA VAL A 66 10.29 -15.29 -1.33
C VAL A 66 11.07 -14.27 -2.17
N TYR A 67 12.33 -13.98 -1.83
CA TYR A 67 13.21 -13.11 -2.61
C TYR A 67 13.50 -13.71 -3.99
N GLU A 68 13.82 -15.01 -4.06
CA GLU A 68 14.07 -15.69 -5.34
C GLU A 68 12.83 -15.64 -6.24
N ILE A 69 11.66 -16.03 -5.73
CA ILE A 69 10.41 -15.97 -6.50
C ILE A 69 10.09 -14.53 -6.91
N LEU A 70 10.18 -13.57 -5.98
CA LEU A 70 9.77 -12.20 -6.26
C LEU A 70 10.70 -11.50 -7.25
N TYR A 71 12.02 -11.56 -7.04
CA TYR A 71 12.96 -10.78 -7.84
C TYR A 71 13.42 -11.51 -9.11
N VAL A 72 13.53 -12.84 -9.08
CA VAL A 72 13.96 -13.64 -10.23
C VAL A 72 12.76 -14.04 -11.08
N GLU A 73 11.72 -14.62 -10.49
CA GLU A 73 10.61 -15.19 -11.27
C GLU A 73 9.51 -14.16 -11.62
N VAL A 74 9.19 -13.25 -10.69
CA VAL A 74 8.11 -12.25 -10.87
C VAL A 74 8.62 -10.96 -11.52
N PHE A 75 9.66 -10.35 -10.97
CA PHE A 75 10.22 -9.10 -11.51
C PHE A 75 11.25 -9.30 -12.61
N LYS A 76 11.76 -10.53 -12.80
CA LYS A 76 12.77 -10.87 -13.81
C LYS A 76 13.95 -9.90 -13.81
N LEU A 77 14.43 -9.54 -12.62
CA LEU A 77 15.58 -8.65 -12.50
C LEU A 77 16.86 -9.37 -12.92
N PRO A 78 17.78 -8.68 -13.62
CA PRO A 78 19.07 -9.26 -13.96
C PRO A 78 19.94 -9.47 -12.72
N ASP A 79 20.68 -10.57 -12.71
CA ASP A 79 21.87 -10.79 -11.88
C ASP A 79 21.63 -10.73 -10.36
N VAL A 80 20.42 -11.06 -9.91
CA VAL A 80 20.01 -10.99 -8.50
C VAL A 80 20.93 -11.83 -7.61
N MET A 81 21.22 -13.06 -8.02
CA MET A 81 22.06 -13.98 -7.23
C MET A 81 23.51 -13.51 -7.11
N TYR A 82 24.04 -12.89 -8.16
CA TYR A 82 25.35 -12.23 -8.11
C TYR A 82 25.34 -11.01 -7.19
N SER A 83 24.27 -10.20 -7.26
CA SER A 83 24.11 -9.01 -6.41
C SER A 83 24.04 -9.38 -4.93
N VAL A 84 23.34 -10.47 -4.58
CA VAL A 84 23.30 -11.02 -3.22
C VAL A 84 24.69 -11.50 -2.77
N GLU A 85 25.42 -12.21 -3.63
CA GLU A 85 26.78 -12.67 -3.31
C GLU A 85 27.72 -11.49 -3.03
N ARG A 86 27.70 -10.47 -3.89
CA ARG A 86 28.50 -9.26 -3.68
C ARG A 86 28.11 -8.56 -2.40
N MET A 87 26.82 -8.42 -2.09
CA MET A 87 26.37 -7.76 -0.88
C MET A 87 26.81 -8.50 0.40
N LEU A 88 26.75 -9.84 0.40
CA LEU A 88 26.99 -10.65 1.60
C LEU A 88 28.45 -11.04 1.80
N HIS A 89 29.20 -11.20 0.72
CA HIS A 89 30.50 -11.89 0.76
C HIS A 89 31.64 -11.16 0.05
N ASP A 90 31.36 -10.21 -0.86
CA ASP A 90 32.38 -9.42 -1.57
C ASP A 90 31.91 -7.98 -1.87
N PRO A 91 31.64 -7.16 -0.82
CA PRO A 91 31.07 -5.82 -0.99
C PRO A 91 32.05 -4.88 -1.72
N ASP A 92 33.35 -5.07 -1.51
CA ASP A 92 34.43 -4.29 -2.14
C ASP A 92 34.77 -4.78 -3.56
N GLY A 93 34.20 -5.90 -4.02
CA GLY A 93 34.31 -6.42 -5.39
C GLY A 93 35.71 -6.90 -5.79
N GLN A 94 36.52 -7.35 -4.83
CA GLN A 94 37.94 -7.70 -5.06
C GLN A 94 38.18 -9.21 -5.12
N ALA A 95 37.20 -10.03 -4.74
CA ALA A 95 37.36 -11.47 -4.60
C ALA A 95 36.89 -12.26 -5.84
N LEU A 96 36.00 -11.69 -6.66
CA LEU A 96 35.39 -12.36 -7.80
C LEU A 96 36.25 -12.28 -9.07
N SER A 97 36.42 -13.41 -9.76
CA SER A 97 37.15 -13.50 -11.03
C SER A 97 36.19 -13.59 -12.22
N ALA A 98 36.38 -12.72 -13.22
CA ALA A 98 35.56 -12.69 -14.43
C ALA A 98 35.98 -13.79 -15.43
N GLY A 99 35.01 -14.35 -16.14
CA GLY A 99 35.20 -15.31 -17.23
C GLY A 99 33.99 -15.38 -18.16
N LYS A 100 33.98 -16.36 -19.07
CA LYS A 100 32.82 -16.65 -19.94
C LYS A 100 32.28 -18.07 -19.71
N ALA A 101 30.97 -18.23 -19.80
CA ALA A 101 30.26 -19.50 -19.88
C ALA A 101 29.58 -19.65 -21.24
N TRP A 102 29.40 -20.90 -21.67
CA TRP A 102 28.60 -21.21 -22.86
C TRP A 102 27.15 -21.46 -22.44
N ASP A 103 26.22 -20.64 -22.93
CA ASP A 103 24.81 -20.88 -22.75
C ASP A 103 24.32 -21.91 -23.80
N LYS A 104 23.70 -22.99 -23.33
CA LYS A 104 23.18 -24.05 -24.18
C LYS A 104 21.82 -23.71 -24.79
N THR A 105 21.12 -22.74 -24.23
CA THR A 105 19.75 -22.36 -24.59
C THR A 105 19.76 -21.41 -25.79
N ASP A 106 20.59 -20.36 -25.71
CA ASP A 106 20.68 -19.33 -26.76
C ASP A 106 21.93 -19.43 -27.65
N HIS A 107 22.75 -20.48 -27.47
CA HIS A 107 23.99 -20.72 -28.24
C HIS A 107 24.97 -19.54 -28.22
N THR A 108 25.04 -18.80 -27.11
CA THR A 108 25.89 -17.61 -26.96
C THR A 108 26.91 -17.78 -25.82
N LEU A 109 28.00 -17.02 -25.91
CA LEU A 109 28.96 -16.87 -24.82
C LEU A 109 28.48 -15.77 -23.88
N VAL A 110 28.06 -16.16 -22.68
CA VAL A 110 27.59 -15.28 -21.62
C VAL A 110 28.71 -15.01 -20.61
N ASP A 111 28.73 -13.81 -20.05
CA ASP A 111 29.71 -13.46 -19.04
C ASP A 111 29.36 -14.15 -17.72
N ARG A 112 30.39 -14.54 -16.97
CA ARG A 112 30.23 -15.17 -15.66
C ARG A 112 31.26 -14.64 -14.68
N VAL A 113 30.97 -14.77 -13.39
CA VAL A 113 31.96 -14.59 -12.34
C VAL A 113 32.09 -15.84 -11.50
N VAL A 114 33.31 -16.06 -10.99
CA VAL A 114 33.64 -17.18 -10.13
C VAL A 114 34.22 -16.64 -8.83
N SER A 115 33.58 -17.01 -7.71
CA SER A 115 34.06 -16.70 -6.37
C SER A 115 35.34 -17.48 -6.03
N PRO A 116 36.13 -17.05 -5.02
CA PRO A 116 37.30 -17.78 -4.56
C PRO A 116 36.99 -19.21 -4.10
N GLU A 117 35.75 -19.45 -3.69
CA GLU A 117 35.24 -20.75 -3.23
C GLU A 117 34.73 -21.63 -4.38
N GLY A 118 34.84 -21.16 -5.63
CA GLY A 118 34.47 -21.90 -6.84
C GLY A 118 32.99 -21.82 -7.22
N ARG A 119 32.15 -21.06 -6.49
CA ARG A 119 30.76 -20.77 -6.90
C ARG A 119 30.78 -19.94 -8.18
N GLN A 120 29.95 -20.31 -9.15
CA GLN A 120 29.83 -19.64 -10.44
C GLN A 120 28.48 -18.94 -10.55
N PHE A 121 28.50 -17.69 -11.00
CA PHE A 121 27.31 -16.91 -11.30
C PHE A 121 27.36 -16.51 -12.76
N VAL A 122 26.37 -16.94 -13.53
CA VAL A 122 26.22 -16.60 -14.95
C VAL A 122 25.33 -15.38 -15.02
N PHE A 123 25.72 -14.38 -15.79
CA PHE A 123 24.93 -13.16 -15.93
C PHE A 123 23.76 -13.37 -16.89
N ASP A 124 22.64 -12.74 -16.56
CA ASP A 124 21.42 -12.75 -17.36
C ASP A 124 21.62 -11.93 -18.64
N ILE A 125 20.81 -12.23 -19.65
CA ILE A 125 20.74 -11.46 -20.89
C ILE A 125 19.49 -10.59 -20.91
N ALA A 126 19.59 -9.42 -21.53
CA ALA A 126 18.53 -8.41 -21.59
C ALA A 126 17.16 -8.99 -22.02
N ASP A 127 17.15 -9.88 -23.00
CA ASP A 127 15.92 -10.45 -23.60
C ASP A 127 15.07 -11.25 -22.60
N ASN A 128 15.68 -11.77 -21.53
CA ASN A 128 15.01 -12.59 -20.51
C ASN A 128 14.73 -11.81 -19.21
N THR A 129 14.92 -10.49 -19.21
CA THR A 129 14.83 -9.64 -18.01
C THR A 129 13.96 -8.42 -18.25
N GLU A 130 13.37 -7.86 -17.20
CA GLU A 130 12.56 -6.64 -17.29
C GLU A 130 13.29 -5.42 -16.71
N CYS A 131 13.12 -4.27 -17.36
CA CYS A 131 13.70 -3.02 -16.89
C CYS A 131 12.86 -2.44 -15.74
N VAL A 132 13.54 -2.07 -14.64
CA VAL A 132 12.88 -1.41 -13.50
C VAL A 132 12.57 0.05 -13.79
N LEU A 133 13.34 0.70 -14.67
CA LEU A 133 13.14 2.09 -15.07
C LEU A 133 11.94 2.19 -16.00
N ASP A 134 11.10 3.21 -15.78
CA ASP A 134 9.94 3.52 -16.64
C ASP A 134 10.35 3.82 -18.09
N ASN A 135 11.57 4.32 -18.30
CA ASN A 135 12.17 4.49 -19.62
C ASN A 135 13.41 3.60 -19.78
N TYR A 136 13.23 2.45 -20.44
CA TYR A 136 14.31 1.50 -20.71
C TYR A 136 15.45 2.06 -21.57
N LEU A 137 15.23 3.17 -22.30
CA LEU A 137 16.28 3.84 -23.08
C LEU A 137 17.38 4.45 -22.19
N LEU A 138 17.10 4.67 -20.90
CA LEU A 138 18.08 5.13 -19.91
C LEU A 138 18.77 3.95 -19.19
N CYS A 139 18.45 2.71 -19.54
CA CYS A 139 19.08 1.53 -18.97
C CYS A 139 20.22 1.06 -19.87
N HIS A 140 21.46 1.16 -19.42
CA HIS A 140 22.63 0.64 -20.15
C HIS A 140 22.52 -0.87 -20.46
N PHE A 141 21.80 -1.63 -19.62
CA PHE A 141 21.65 -3.08 -19.81
C PHE A 141 20.65 -3.43 -20.94
N HIS A 142 19.53 -2.72 -21.03
CA HIS A 142 18.47 -2.96 -22.02
C HIS A 142 18.56 -2.08 -23.28
N ASN A 143 19.24 -0.93 -23.24
CA ASN A 143 19.52 -0.08 -24.39
C ASN A 143 21.00 -0.17 -24.79
N LYS A 144 21.31 -1.11 -25.68
CA LYS A 144 22.69 -1.34 -26.15
C LYS A 144 23.08 -0.51 -27.38
N ASP A 145 22.12 0.15 -28.03
CA ASP A 145 22.33 0.77 -29.35
C ASP A 145 22.58 2.29 -29.27
N ASN A 146 21.92 3.00 -28.35
CA ASN A 146 21.94 4.47 -28.31
C ASN A 146 22.23 5.06 -26.92
N PHE A 147 22.65 4.24 -25.94
CA PHE A 147 22.89 4.72 -24.58
C PHE A 147 23.98 5.80 -24.53
N ASP A 148 25.13 5.57 -25.16
CA ASP A 148 26.26 6.53 -25.17
C ASP A 148 25.86 7.88 -25.80
N THR A 149 25.02 7.86 -26.84
CA THR A 149 24.53 9.07 -27.53
C THR A 149 23.55 9.89 -26.69
N ILE A 150 22.77 9.24 -25.82
CA ILE A 150 21.84 9.90 -24.88
C ILE A 150 22.62 10.54 -23.72
N VAL A 151 23.70 9.90 -23.27
CA VAL A 151 24.55 10.42 -22.19
C VAL A 151 25.47 11.55 -22.69
N ASP A 152 25.96 11.51 -23.94
CA ASP A 152 26.80 12.59 -24.51
C ASP A 152 26.02 13.86 -24.85
N THR A 153 24.72 13.77 -25.16
CA THR A 153 23.88 14.95 -25.38
C THR A 153 23.46 15.66 -24.10
N THR A 154 23.67 15.02 -22.93
CA THR A 154 23.35 15.61 -21.62
C THR A 154 24.52 16.36 -20.98
N PHE A 155 25.75 16.27 -21.51
CA PHE A 155 26.90 17.02 -21.00
C PHE A 155 27.95 17.41 -22.07
N PRO A 156 27.77 18.57 -22.73
CA PRO A 156 28.93 19.38 -23.11
C PRO A 156 28.78 20.84 -22.63
N ASP A 157 29.72 21.24 -21.76
CA ASP A 157 30.20 22.61 -21.48
C ASP A 157 29.28 23.78 -21.87
N ALA A 158 28.51 24.30 -20.90
CA ALA A 158 27.87 25.61 -21.01
C ALA A 158 27.86 26.35 -19.66
N ALA A 159 29.06 26.77 -19.22
CA ALA A 159 29.18 27.95 -18.36
C ALA A 159 28.82 29.21 -19.16
N ALA A 160 27.53 29.50 -19.33
CA ALA A 160 26.97 30.85 -19.52
C ALA A 160 25.45 30.79 -19.78
N ALA A 161 24.70 31.28 -18.79
CA ALA A 161 23.42 31.98 -18.94
C ALA A 161 22.27 31.26 -19.69
N VAL A 162 21.47 30.48 -18.95
CA VAL A 162 20.00 30.59 -18.97
C VAL A 162 19.49 30.25 -17.57
N VAL A 163 18.80 31.19 -16.92
CA VAL A 163 17.98 30.89 -15.74
C VAL A 163 16.78 30.08 -16.25
N GLN A 164 16.90 28.76 -16.25
CA GLN A 164 15.75 27.86 -16.28
C GLN A 164 15.53 27.40 -14.85
N THR A 165 14.37 27.72 -14.28
CA THR A 165 13.95 27.20 -12.98
C THR A 165 13.93 25.68 -13.06
N GLU A 166 14.79 25.02 -12.29
CA GLU A 166 14.87 23.56 -12.21
C GLU A 166 13.54 22.95 -11.75
N PRO A 167 13.09 21.82 -12.31
CA PRO A 167 11.79 21.25 -11.98
C PRO A 167 11.79 20.64 -10.57
N ALA A 168 10.81 21.01 -9.76
CA ALA A 168 10.57 20.42 -8.44
C ALA A 168 10.40 18.88 -8.52
N GLU A 169 10.95 18.14 -7.56
CA GLU A 169 10.74 16.69 -7.43
C GLU A 169 9.26 16.41 -7.09
N ARG A 170 8.68 15.41 -7.75
CA ARG A 170 7.31 14.94 -7.48
C ARG A 170 7.34 13.89 -6.39
N ARG A 171 6.53 14.07 -5.36
CA ARG A 171 6.33 13.11 -4.27
C ARG A 171 4.86 12.80 -4.11
N PHE A 172 4.57 11.68 -3.47
CA PHE A 172 3.21 11.22 -3.23
C PHE A 172 2.90 11.16 -1.74
N LEU A 173 1.69 11.57 -1.39
CA LEU A 173 1.12 11.45 -0.05
C LEU A 173 -0.09 10.53 -0.13
N THR A 174 -0.17 9.56 0.78
CA THR A 174 -1.28 8.59 0.80
C THR A 174 -2.31 8.92 1.89
N VAL A 175 -3.57 9.07 1.49
CA VAL A 175 -4.70 9.25 2.40
C VAL A 175 -5.60 8.02 2.30
N TYR A 176 -5.73 7.29 3.40
CA TYR A 176 -6.69 6.19 3.52
C TYR A 176 -8.02 6.70 4.04
N TYR A 177 -9.14 6.25 3.48
CA TYR A 177 -10.49 6.53 3.95
C TYR A 177 -11.27 5.24 4.18
N GLN A 178 -12.02 5.17 5.29
CA GLN A 178 -12.98 4.10 5.53
C GLN A 178 -14.11 4.53 6.47
N ASN A 179 -15.36 4.23 6.13
CA ASN A 179 -16.45 4.19 7.11
C ASN A 179 -16.32 2.90 7.95
N VAL A 180 -16.08 3.04 9.25
CA VAL A 180 -15.66 1.92 10.12
C VAL A 180 -16.79 1.30 10.94
N ARG A 181 -18.01 1.85 10.86
CA ARG A 181 -19.21 1.37 11.58
C ARG A 181 -18.93 1.02 13.05
N GLY A 182 -18.27 1.94 13.74
CA GLY A 182 -17.92 1.85 15.15
C GLY A 182 -16.57 1.19 15.44
N LEU A 183 -15.76 1.90 16.21
CA LEU A 183 -14.46 1.49 16.73
C LEU A 183 -14.49 1.11 18.21
N ARG A 184 -15.53 1.50 18.95
CA ARG A 184 -15.61 1.36 20.42
C ARG A 184 -15.36 -0.06 20.94
N THR A 185 -15.78 -1.09 20.20
CA THR A 185 -15.56 -2.50 20.57
C THR A 185 -14.35 -3.12 19.87
N LYS A 186 -13.65 -2.35 19.05
CA LYS A 186 -12.55 -2.78 18.18
C LYS A 186 -11.25 -2.04 18.47
N THR A 187 -11.13 -1.35 19.61
CA THR A 187 -9.97 -0.48 19.92
C THR A 187 -8.63 -1.22 19.79
N ASN A 188 -8.53 -2.48 20.26
CA ASN A 188 -7.32 -3.29 20.08
C ASN A 188 -7.02 -3.63 18.61
N GLU A 189 -8.05 -3.97 17.82
CA GLU A 189 -7.92 -4.26 16.39
C GLU A 189 -7.47 -2.99 15.65
N THR A 190 -8.10 -1.85 15.95
CA THR A 190 -7.73 -0.53 15.42
C THR A 190 -6.30 -0.16 15.79
N PHE A 191 -5.89 -0.37 17.05
CA PHE A 191 -4.53 -0.11 17.50
C PHE A 191 -3.51 -0.91 16.71
N LEU A 192 -3.74 -2.22 16.55
CA LEU A 192 -2.85 -3.08 15.78
C LEU A 192 -2.82 -2.71 14.29
N ALA A 193 -3.96 -2.37 13.71
CA ALA A 193 -4.05 -1.92 12.30
C ALA A 193 -3.25 -0.63 12.08
N LEU A 194 -3.46 0.38 12.93
CA LEU A 194 -2.76 1.66 12.87
C LEU A 194 -1.26 1.54 13.21
N CYS A 195 -0.86 0.53 13.97
CA CYS A 195 0.56 0.25 14.19
C CYS A 195 1.25 -0.42 13.01
N ARG A 196 0.51 -1.07 12.11
CA ARG A 196 1.06 -1.87 10.99
C ARG A 196 0.94 -1.20 9.63
N CYS A 197 0.07 -0.20 9.49
CA CYS A 197 -0.11 0.52 8.24
C CYS A 197 0.88 1.66 8.05
N ASP A 198 1.08 2.06 6.80
CA ASP A 198 2.00 3.11 6.38
C ASP A 198 1.29 4.23 5.61
N TYR A 199 -0.02 4.44 5.82
CA TYR A 199 -0.72 5.57 5.20
C TYR A 199 -0.29 6.88 5.86
N ASP A 200 -0.03 7.93 5.09
CA ASP A 200 0.41 9.22 5.66
C ASP A 200 -0.70 9.90 6.47
N VAL A 201 -1.92 9.78 5.98
CA VAL A 201 -3.15 10.24 6.62
C VAL A 201 -4.19 9.13 6.56
N ILE A 202 -4.97 8.99 7.62
CA ILE A 202 -6.05 8.01 7.74
C ILE A 202 -7.30 8.76 8.18
N VAL A 203 -8.39 8.55 7.47
CA VAL A 203 -9.67 9.21 7.66
C VAL A 203 -10.71 8.14 7.96
N PHE A 204 -11.41 8.28 9.09
CA PHE A 204 -12.49 7.39 9.47
C PHE A 204 -13.78 8.15 9.71
N THR A 205 -14.89 7.63 9.18
CA THR A 205 -16.26 8.07 9.47
C THR A 205 -17.00 6.99 10.25
N GLU A 206 -18.06 7.37 10.97
CA GLU A 206 -18.79 6.48 11.89
C GLU A 206 -17.89 5.82 12.93
N THR A 207 -17.08 6.59 13.63
CA THR A 207 -16.13 6.07 14.63
C THR A 207 -16.82 5.58 15.90
N TRP A 208 -17.96 6.17 16.25
CA TRP A 208 -18.78 5.88 17.45
C TRP A 208 -17.99 5.97 18.77
N LEU A 209 -16.94 6.78 18.76
CA LEU A 209 -16.12 7.03 19.93
C LEU A 209 -16.80 8.04 20.86
N THR A 210 -16.21 8.17 22.04
CA THR A 210 -16.61 9.13 23.07
C THR A 210 -15.35 9.61 23.77
N GLU A 211 -15.44 10.72 24.51
CA GLU A 211 -14.34 11.27 25.31
C GLU A 211 -13.72 10.28 26.33
N ALA A 212 -14.46 9.22 26.67
CA ALA A 212 -13.99 8.15 27.53
C ALA A 212 -12.85 7.33 26.91
N ILE A 213 -12.80 7.20 25.57
CA ILE A 213 -11.75 6.50 24.85
C ILE A 213 -10.65 7.51 24.53
N LYS A 214 -9.43 7.27 25.01
CA LYS A 214 -8.27 8.13 24.79
C LYS A 214 -7.58 7.80 23.47
N ASP A 215 -6.98 8.81 22.85
CA ASP A 215 -6.28 8.66 21.57
C ASP A 215 -5.17 7.59 21.62
N ALA A 216 -4.49 7.49 22.76
CA ALA A 216 -3.44 6.49 23.00
C ALA A 216 -3.95 5.04 23.01
N GLU A 217 -5.26 4.82 23.19
CA GLU A 217 -5.88 3.49 23.04
C GLU A 217 -6.04 3.08 21.58
N LEU A 218 -6.00 4.06 20.65
CA LEU A 218 -6.18 3.83 19.22
C LEU A 218 -4.86 3.83 18.48
N THR A 219 -3.88 4.64 18.88
CA THR A 219 -2.58 4.68 18.18
C THR A 219 -1.49 5.34 19.01
N LYS A 220 -0.24 5.04 18.65
CA LYS A 220 0.98 5.75 19.08
C LYS A 220 1.71 6.45 17.93
N ASN A 221 1.38 6.09 16.68
CA ASN A 221 2.13 6.50 15.49
C ASN A 221 1.52 7.73 14.81
N TYR A 222 0.24 8.02 15.09
CA TYR A 222 -0.51 9.09 14.47
C TYR A 222 -0.98 10.10 15.51
N LYS A 223 -1.01 11.36 15.11
CA LYS A 223 -1.73 12.41 15.83
C LYS A 223 -3.18 12.39 15.37
N LEU A 224 -4.10 12.24 16.33
CA LEU A 224 -5.53 12.17 16.06
C LEU A 224 -6.19 13.55 16.18
N PHE A 225 -7.10 13.81 15.25
CA PHE A 225 -8.02 14.93 15.24
C PHE A 225 -9.41 14.34 15.07
N ARG A 226 -10.28 14.50 16.06
CA ARG A 226 -11.58 13.82 16.07
C ARG A 226 -12.71 14.78 16.40
N CYS A 227 -13.87 14.51 15.81
CA CYS A 227 -15.13 15.10 16.19
C CYS A 227 -16.06 13.95 16.59
N ASP A 228 -16.18 13.71 17.89
CA ASP A 228 -17.12 12.73 18.44
C ASP A 228 -18.53 13.33 18.43
N ARG A 229 -19.55 12.48 18.26
CA ARG A 229 -20.95 12.93 18.31
C ARG A 229 -21.26 13.61 19.65
N ASN A 230 -21.93 14.76 19.57
CA ASN A 230 -22.35 15.53 20.73
C ASN A 230 -23.85 15.91 20.61
N PRO A 231 -24.47 16.46 21.67
CA PRO A 231 -25.90 16.83 21.63
C PRO A 231 -26.25 17.93 20.60
N GLU A 232 -25.29 18.75 20.18
CA GLU A 232 -25.47 19.79 19.16
C GLU A 232 -25.48 19.19 17.74
N SER A 233 -24.77 18.08 17.52
CA SER A 233 -24.74 17.37 16.23
C SER A 233 -25.91 16.40 16.04
N SER A 234 -26.39 15.76 17.12
CA SER A 234 -27.53 14.86 17.06
C SER A 234 -28.14 14.57 18.43
N SER A 235 -29.45 14.35 18.46
CA SER A 235 -30.16 13.80 19.63
C SER A 235 -29.97 12.28 19.81
N LEU A 236 -29.34 11.60 18.86
CA LEU A 236 -29.10 10.16 18.91
C LEU A 236 -27.94 9.82 19.86
N LEU A 237 -28.13 8.80 20.70
CA LEU A 237 -27.14 8.36 21.70
C LEU A 237 -26.04 7.44 21.15
N ARG A 238 -26.14 7.02 19.88
CA ARG A 238 -25.21 6.10 19.22
C ARG A 238 -24.98 6.52 17.77
N GLY A 239 -23.86 6.08 17.22
CA GLY A 239 -23.50 6.31 15.83
C GLY A 239 -22.67 7.58 15.63
N GLY A 240 -22.17 7.75 14.41
CA GLY A 240 -21.52 8.98 13.98
C GLY A 240 -20.09 9.18 14.44
N GLY A 241 -19.62 10.42 14.27
CA GLY A 241 -18.28 10.87 14.60
C GLY A 241 -17.26 10.57 13.50
N VAL A 242 -16.22 11.41 13.46
CA VAL A 242 -15.15 11.37 12.45
C VAL A 242 -13.77 11.48 13.10
N ILE A 243 -12.77 10.88 12.46
CA ILE A 243 -11.35 11.01 12.80
C ILE A 243 -10.54 11.32 11.54
N ILE A 244 -9.61 12.26 11.65
CA ILE A 244 -8.43 12.35 10.79
C ILE A 244 -7.20 12.06 11.66
N ALA A 245 -6.43 11.06 11.26
CA ALA A 245 -5.18 10.65 11.87
C ALA A 245 -4.03 10.96 10.90
N ALA A 246 -3.06 11.77 11.31
CA ALA A 246 -1.89 12.08 10.49
C ALA A 246 -0.62 11.51 11.14
N LYS A 247 0.30 10.93 10.36
CA LYS A 247 1.58 10.44 10.90
C LYS A 247 2.26 11.54 11.72
N ALA A 248 2.80 11.19 12.89
CA ALA A 248 3.38 12.17 13.81
C ALA A 248 4.53 13.01 13.21
N LYS A 249 5.21 12.49 12.19
CA LYS A 249 6.27 13.20 11.44
C LYS A 249 5.75 14.33 10.56
N LEU A 250 4.47 14.33 10.21
CA LEU A 250 3.86 15.37 9.37
C LEU A 250 3.48 16.57 10.22
N GLY A 251 3.87 17.76 9.77
CA GLY A 251 3.47 19.02 10.40
C GLY A 251 1.97 19.24 10.25
N CYS A 252 1.17 18.81 11.24
CA CYS A 252 -0.29 18.85 11.18
C CYS A 252 -0.92 19.64 12.33
N LYS A 253 -1.93 20.47 12.01
CA LYS A 253 -2.71 21.26 12.98
C LYS A 253 -4.20 21.21 12.64
N ALA A 254 -5.05 21.24 13.67
CA ALA A 254 -6.49 21.43 13.49
C ALA A 254 -6.77 22.82 12.92
N VAL A 255 -7.84 22.93 12.15
CA VAL A 255 -8.40 24.20 11.68
C VAL A 255 -9.69 24.44 12.44
N GLU A 256 -9.76 25.57 13.16
CA GLU A 256 -10.99 25.99 13.84
C GLU A 256 -11.88 26.71 12.83
N LEU A 257 -13.08 26.19 12.64
CA LEU A 257 -14.11 26.76 11.77
C LEU A 257 -15.24 27.32 12.62
N LEU A 258 -15.93 28.34 12.11
CA LEU A 258 -17.02 28.99 12.82
C LEU A 258 -18.39 28.45 12.36
N ASN A 259 -19.34 28.36 13.29
CA ASN A 259 -20.74 27.98 13.04
C ASN A 259 -20.91 26.58 12.43
N CYS A 260 -20.07 25.63 12.83
CA CYS A 260 -20.07 24.25 12.36
C CYS A 260 -20.20 23.23 13.50
N GLU A 261 -20.61 23.66 14.70
CA GLU A 261 -20.68 22.84 15.91
C GLU A 261 -21.71 21.70 15.79
N SER A 262 -22.71 21.89 14.94
CA SER A 262 -23.73 20.89 14.61
C SER A 262 -23.25 19.81 13.61
N LEU A 263 -22.06 19.96 13.03
CA LEU A 263 -21.53 19.02 12.04
C LEU A 263 -20.61 17.99 12.70
N GLU A 264 -20.76 16.73 12.29
CA GLU A 264 -19.75 15.69 12.54
C GLU A 264 -18.65 15.83 11.48
N GLN A 265 -17.84 16.88 11.65
CA GLN A 265 -16.80 17.29 10.73
C GLN A 265 -15.51 17.62 11.49
N THR A 266 -14.36 17.34 10.87
CA THR A 266 -13.07 17.82 11.35
C THR A 266 -12.17 18.20 10.19
N VAL A 267 -11.35 19.23 10.38
CA VAL A 267 -10.44 19.74 9.35
C VAL A 267 -9.05 19.90 9.93
N ILE A 268 -8.06 19.42 9.17
CA ILE A 268 -6.66 19.62 9.49
C ILE A 268 -5.96 20.32 8.34
N ARG A 269 -4.88 21.03 8.68
CA ARG A 269 -3.91 21.52 7.71
C ARG A 269 -2.60 20.75 7.87
N LEU A 270 -2.07 20.27 6.75
CA LEU A 270 -0.80 19.56 6.63
C LEU A 270 0.21 20.48 5.95
N THR A 271 1.33 20.73 6.62
CA THR A 271 2.44 21.50 6.05
C THR A 271 3.29 20.58 5.18
N LEU A 272 3.23 20.79 3.86
CA LEU A 272 4.12 20.17 2.88
C LEU A 272 5.26 21.16 2.55
N PRO A 273 6.34 20.72 1.89
CA PRO A 273 7.53 21.56 1.68
C PRO A 273 7.26 22.87 0.92
N LEU A 274 6.37 22.84 -0.07
CA LEU A 274 6.05 24.00 -0.92
C LEU A 274 4.61 24.50 -0.81
N GLN A 275 3.74 23.76 -0.14
CA GLN A 275 2.31 24.06 -0.07
C GLN A 275 1.71 23.54 1.23
N THR A 276 0.46 23.93 1.51
CA THR A 276 -0.36 23.33 2.55
C THR A 276 -1.42 22.44 1.90
N LEU A 277 -1.69 21.28 2.49
CA LEU A 277 -2.85 20.46 2.15
C LEU A 277 -3.86 20.56 3.29
N PHE A 278 -5.07 21.02 2.99
CA PHE A 278 -6.21 20.99 3.89
C PHE A 278 -6.96 19.68 3.67
N VAL A 279 -7.19 18.92 4.73
CA VAL A 279 -7.99 17.68 4.69
C VAL A 279 -9.21 17.89 5.57
N CYS A 280 -10.38 17.89 4.96
CA CYS A 280 -11.68 17.99 5.60
C CYS A 280 -12.36 16.61 5.56
N CYS A 281 -12.77 16.13 6.73
CA CYS A 281 -13.57 14.92 6.85
C CYS A 281 -14.95 15.26 7.39
N VAL A 282 -16.00 14.74 6.74
CA VAL A 282 -17.39 14.92 7.19
C VAL A 282 -18.14 13.59 7.24
N TYR A 283 -19.06 13.47 8.18
CA TYR A 283 -20.12 12.48 8.18
C TYR A 283 -21.47 13.19 8.27
N ILE A 284 -22.31 13.01 7.26
CA ILE A 284 -23.68 13.54 7.24
C ILE A 284 -24.64 12.36 7.37
N ARG A 285 -25.52 12.41 8.37
CA ARG A 285 -26.48 11.33 8.62
C ARG A 285 -27.46 11.17 7.45
N PRO A 286 -27.96 9.94 7.21
CA PRO A 286 -29.10 9.74 6.33
C PRO A 286 -30.29 10.61 6.74
N VAL A 287 -31.00 11.15 5.76
CA VAL A 287 -32.22 11.96 5.97
C VAL A 287 -31.94 13.20 6.85
N SER A 288 -30.74 13.79 6.73
CA SER A 288 -30.42 15.07 7.38
C SER A 288 -31.19 16.22 6.73
N ASP A 289 -31.35 17.30 7.50
CA ASP A 289 -31.95 18.55 7.01
C ASP A 289 -31.05 19.16 5.92
N PRO A 290 -31.63 19.71 4.83
CA PRO A 290 -30.86 20.38 3.78
C PRO A 290 -29.89 21.45 4.30
N ALA A 291 -30.22 22.15 5.39
CA ALA A 291 -29.33 23.13 6.01
C ALA A 291 -28.00 22.51 6.47
N THR A 292 -27.95 21.21 6.80
CA THR A 292 -26.72 20.51 7.16
C THR A 292 -25.71 20.53 6.01
N TYR A 293 -26.18 20.31 4.78
CA TYR A 293 -25.34 20.34 3.57
C TYR A 293 -24.89 21.77 3.25
N ALA A 294 -25.76 22.76 3.45
CA ALA A 294 -25.42 24.17 3.29
C ALA A 294 -24.37 24.63 4.32
N THR A 295 -24.52 24.25 5.59
CA THR A 295 -23.54 24.54 6.65
C THR A 295 -22.20 23.86 6.36
N HIS A 296 -22.22 22.61 5.89
CA HIS A 296 -21.01 21.92 5.45
C HIS A 296 -20.29 22.68 4.32
N ALA A 297 -21.03 23.09 3.28
CA ALA A 297 -20.45 23.87 2.18
C ALA A 297 -19.90 25.24 2.66
N ALA A 298 -20.58 25.92 3.58
CA ALA A 298 -20.07 27.14 4.20
C ALA A 298 -18.79 26.90 5.02
N ALA A 299 -18.67 25.74 5.67
CA ALA A 299 -17.46 25.34 6.37
C ALA A 299 -16.32 25.05 5.39
N VAL A 300 -16.59 24.42 4.25
CA VAL A 300 -15.61 24.21 3.17
C VAL A 300 -15.18 25.54 2.54
N GLN A 301 -16.10 26.48 2.32
CA GLN A 301 -15.77 27.83 1.85
C GLN A 301 -14.80 28.53 2.81
N GLN A 302 -15.01 28.44 4.13
CA GLN A 302 -14.05 28.98 5.11
C GLN A 302 -12.65 28.38 4.95
N VAL A 303 -12.54 27.08 4.64
CA VAL A 303 -11.24 26.42 4.38
C VAL A 303 -10.59 26.99 3.12
N ILE A 304 -11.37 27.18 2.06
CA ILE A 304 -10.90 27.78 0.80
C ILE A 304 -10.43 29.21 1.03
N ASP A 305 -11.19 30.01 1.79
CA ASP A 305 -10.82 31.40 2.12
C ASP A 305 -9.53 31.49 2.95
N LEU A 306 -9.22 30.46 3.74
CA LEU A 306 -7.96 30.34 4.49
C LEU A 306 -6.79 29.83 3.64
N SER A 307 -7.07 29.22 2.48
CA SER A 307 -6.08 28.63 1.59
C SER A 307 -5.45 29.67 0.67
N LYS A 308 -4.18 29.48 0.32
CA LYS A 308 -3.51 30.24 -0.75
C LYS A 308 -3.73 29.55 -2.09
N GLU A 309 -3.46 30.24 -3.20
CA GLU A 309 -3.53 29.65 -4.55
C GLU A 309 -2.64 28.39 -4.72
N SER A 310 -1.51 28.33 -4.00
CA SER A 310 -0.61 27.17 -3.99
C SER A 310 -1.09 26.03 -3.11
N ASP A 311 -2.04 26.27 -2.21
CA ASP A 311 -2.52 25.29 -1.25
C ASP A 311 -3.62 24.45 -1.86
N SER A 312 -3.78 23.25 -1.32
CA SER A 312 -4.69 22.24 -1.85
C SER A 312 -5.77 21.90 -0.82
N VAL A 313 -6.97 21.58 -1.31
CA VAL A 313 -8.10 21.20 -0.46
C VAL A 313 -8.59 19.81 -0.88
N LEU A 314 -8.66 18.91 0.09
CA LEU A 314 -9.26 17.58 -0.02
C LEU A 314 -10.42 17.50 0.96
N VAL A 315 -11.63 17.25 0.47
CA VAL A 315 -12.82 16.99 1.28
C VAL A 315 -13.28 15.57 1.02
N VAL A 316 -13.40 14.77 2.06
CA VAL A 316 -13.82 13.37 1.95
C VAL A 316 -14.80 13.00 3.05
N GLY A 317 -15.81 12.22 2.73
CA GLY A 317 -16.78 11.84 3.75
C GLY A 317 -17.96 11.05 3.23
N ASP A 318 -18.80 10.62 4.17
CA ASP A 318 -20.06 9.93 3.88
C ASP A 318 -21.21 10.95 3.90
N TYR A 319 -21.79 11.20 2.71
CA TYR A 319 -22.85 12.18 2.50
C TYR A 319 -24.25 11.56 2.61
N ASN A 320 -24.35 10.22 2.60
CA ASN A 320 -25.60 9.47 2.67
C ASN A 320 -26.67 9.93 1.64
N LEU A 321 -26.26 10.18 0.39
CA LEU A 321 -27.14 10.55 -0.74
C LEU A 321 -27.24 9.40 -1.77
N PRO A 322 -27.95 8.30 -1.48
CA PRO A 322 -27.93 7.07 -2.29
C PRO A 322 -28.55 7.20 -3.69
N ASN A 323 -29.26 8.29 -3.97
CA ASN A 323 -29.94 8.49 -5.25
C ASN A 323 -29.24 9.51 -6.14
N LEU A 324 -28.22 10.23 -5.62
CA LEU A 324 -27.42 11.13 -6.42
C LEU A 324 -26.45 10.33 -7.29
N ILE A 325 -26.55 10.52 -8.60
CA ILE A 325 -25.72 9.88 -9.61
C ILE A 325 -24.70 10.90 -10.08
N TRP A 326 -23.44 10.46 -10.11
CA TRP A 326 -22.29 11.20 -10.60
C TRP A 326 -21.84 10.57 -11.91
N TYR A 327 -21.70 11.38 -12.95
CA TYR A 327 -21.34 10.96 -14.30
C TYR A 327 -20.02 11.58 -14.72
N HIS A 328 -19.18 10.81 -15.39
CA HIS A 328 -17.88 11.27 -15.88
C HIS A 328 -18.07 12.20 -17.08
N ASP A 329 -17.65 13.45 -16.94
CA ASP A 329 -17.63 14.40 -18.04
C ASP A 329 -16.24 14.39 -18.70
N ASP A 330 -16.17 13.79 -19.89
CA ASP A 330 -14.94 13.63 -20.66
C ASP A 330 -14.28 14.98 -21.03
N ASP A 331 -15.05 16.07 -21.08
CA ASP A 331 -14.53 17.41 -21.42
C ASP A 331 -13.81 18.07 -20.23
N THR A 332 -14.22 17.75 -19.00
CA THR A 332 -13.69 18.37 -17.77
C THR A 332 -12.90 17.42 -16.89
N ASP A 333 -12.80 16.14 -17.29
CA ASP A 333 -12.16 15.05 -16.53
C ASP A 333 -12.67 15.02 -15.07
N SER A 334 -13.97 15.28 -14.90
CA SER A 334 -14.61 15.52 -13.61
C SER A 334 -15.93 14.77 -13.50
N LEU A 335 -16.35 14.46 -12.27
CA LEU A 335 -17.66 13.84 -12.03
C LEU A 335 -18.71 14.90 -11.73
N LEU A 336 -19.75 14.93 -12.57
CA LEU A 336 -20.86 15.87 -12.45
C LEU A 336 -22.14 15.18 -11.96
N PRO A 337 -22.92 15.82 -11.08
CA PRO A 337 -24.19 15.27 -10.61
C PRO A 337 -25.28 15.45 -11.69
N VAL A 338 -25.95 14.37 -12.09
CA VAL A 338 -26.87 14.39 -13.24
C VAL A 338 -28.36 14.35 -12.90
N ASN A 339 -28.72 13.97 -11.67
CA ASN A 339 -30.11 13.68 -11.30
C ASN A 339 -30.52 14.22 -9.91
N ALA A 340 -29.85 15.25 -9.41
CA ALA A 340 -30.21 15.88 -8.14
C ALA A 340 -31.70 16.29 -8.14
N SER A 341 -32.48 15.72 -7.22
CA SER A 341 -33.95 15.86 -7.23
C SER A 341 -34.54 16.14 -5.85
N SER A 342 -33.97 15.57 -4.79
CA SER A 342 -34.35 15.89 -3.42
C SER A 342 -33.78 17.24 -2.97
N GLU A 343 -34.39 17.85 -1.95
CA GLU A 343 -33.90 19.12 -1.40
C GLU A 343 -32.46 19.01 -0.88
N GLN A 344 -32.08 17.86 -0.30
CA GLN A 344 -30.72 17.58 0.18
C GLN A 344 -29.71 17.54 -0.97
N GLU A 345 -30.00 16.78 -2.02
CA GLU A 345 -29.15 16.67 -3.21
C GLU A 345 -28.99 18.02 -3.89
N VAL A 346 -30.10 18.72 -4.12
CA VAL A 346 -30.10 20.04 -4.75
C VAL A 346 -29.32 21.04 -3.91
N THR A 347 -29.43 20.99 -2.59
CA THR A 347 -28.67 21.87 -1.70
C THR A 347 -27.19 21.58 -1.78
N LEU A 348 -26.76 20.32 -1.65
CA LEU A 348 -25.36 19.92 -1.80
C LEU A 348 -24.79 20.42 -3.12
N VAL A 349 -25.45 20.11 -4.24
CA VAL A 349 -24.98 20.47 -5.59
C VAL A 349 -24.87 21.99 -5.75
N LYS A 350 -25.88 22.75 -5.32
CA LYS A 350 -25.87 24.21 -5.46
C LYS A 350 -24.89 24.91 -4.53
N SER A 351 -24.53 24.30 -3.39
CA SER A 351 -23.63 24.92 -2.43
C SER A 351 -22.19 24.48 -2.58
N MET A 352 -21.93 23.22 -2.98
CA MET A 352 -20.56 22.67 -3.11
C MET A 352 -19.94 22.92 -4.47
N LEU A 353 -20.67 22.75 -5.59
CA LEU A 353 -20.05 22.89 -6.92
C LEU A 353 -19.49 24.30 -7.19
N PRO A 354 -20.16 25.41 -6.78
CA PRO A 354 -19.59 26.75 -6.97
C PRO A 354 -18.29 27.02 -6.21
N LEU A 355 -17.89 26.14 -5.29
CA LEU A 355 -16.63 26.27 -4.56
C LEU A 355 -15.41 25.96 -5.43
N GLY A 356 -15.59 25.48 -6.66
CA GLY A 356 -14.49 25.11 -7.56
C GLY A 356 -13.74 23.86 -7.10
N LEU A 357 -14.45 22.94 -6.43
CA LEU A 357 -13.92 21.63 -6.09
C LEU A 357 -14.54 20.57 -7.00
N THR A 358 -13.72 19.63 -7.43
CA THR A 358 -14.09 18.56 -8.35
C THR A 358 -14.32 17.26 -7.58
N GLN A 359 -15.47 16.62 -7.79
CA GLN A 359 -15.72 15.29 -7.25
C GLN A 359 -14.95 14.26 -8.09
N VAL A 360 -14.22 13.36 -7.45
CA VAL A 360 -13.29 12.42 -8.11
C VAL A 360 -13.52 10.95 -7.77
N ASN A 361 -14.37 10.62 -6.79
CA ASN A 361 -14.65 9.23 -6.44
C ASN A 361 -15.76 8.66 -7.31
N ASP A 362 -15.44 7.71 -8.18
CA ASP A 362 -16.37 6.99 -9.04
C ASP A 362 -16.65 5.55 -8.56
N LEU A 363 -16.07 5.11 -7.45
CA LEU A 363 -16.15 3.72 -6.99
C LEU A 363 -17.47 3.44 -6.24
N PRO A 364 -18.44 2.72 -6.84
CA PRO A 364 -19.71 2.45 -6.19
C PRO A 364 -19.57 1.32 -5.18
N ASN A 365 -20.39 1.36 -4.13
CA ASN A 365 -20.46 0.28 -3.15
C ASN A 365 -21.09 -1.01 -3.74
N ALA A 366 -21.18 -2.06 -2.92
CA ALA A 366 -21.73 -3.36 -3.32
C ALA A 366 -23.20 -3.31 -3.83
N PHE A 367 -23.90 -2.20 -3.62
CA PHE A 367 -25.28 -1.97 -4.07
C PHE A 367 -25.36 -1.01 -5.27
N GLY A 368 -24.22 -0.67 -5.89
CA GLY A 368 -24.17 0.27 -7.01
C GLY A 368 -24.44 1.72 -6.61
N LYS A 369 -24.25 2.07 -5.33
CA LYS A 369 -24.50 3.42 -4.79
C LYS A 369 -23.20 4.11 -4.41
N LEU A 370 -23.14 5.42 -4.60
CA LEU A 370 -22.01 6.26 -4.21
C LEU A 370 -22.43 7.16 -3.04
N LEU A 371 -22.10 6.73 -1.81
CA LEU A 371 -22.43 7.46 -0.58
C LEU A 371 -21.27 8.32 -0.11
N ASP A 372 -20.06 7.77 -0.28
CA ASP A 372 -18.81 8.39 0.09
C ASP A 372 -18.30 9.25 -1.07
N LEU A 373 -18.19 10.56 -0.86
CA LEU A 373 -17.74 11.50 -1.88
C LEU A 373 -16.36 12.04 -1.53
N VAL A 374 -15.57 12.31 -2.55
CA VAL A 374 -14.24 12.92 -2.46
C VAL A 374 -14.23 14.13 -3.39
N PHE A 375 -14.05 15.32 -2.83
CA PHE A 375 -13.88 16.57 -3.57
C PHE A 375 -12.44 17.07 -3.43
N VAL A 376 -11.83 17.50 -4.53
CA VAL A 376 -10.46 18.02 -4.56
C VAL A 376 -10.39 19.36 -5.28
N SER A 377 -9.42 20.20 -4.91
CA SER A 377 -9.08 21.40 -5.67
C SER A 377 -8.35 21.07 -6.96
N ASP A 378 -8.57 21.86 -8.01
CA ASP A 378 -8.04 21.62 -9.37
C ASP A 378 -6.50 21.59 -9.46
N ASN A 379 -5.80 22.10 -8.44
CA ASN A 379 -4.34 22.09 -8.37
C ASN A 379 -3.75 20.79 -7.81
N VAL A 380 -4.58 19.77 -7.53
CA VAL A 380 -4.17 18.45 -7.01
C VAL A 380 -4.37 17.38 -8.08
N SER A 381 -3.30 16.65 -8.39
CA SER A 381 -3.44 15.35 -9.05
C SER A 381 -3.67 14.28 -7.98
N VAL A 382 -4.77 13.54 -8.10
CA VAL A 382 -5.15 12.48 -7.18
C VAL A 382 -5.48 11.21 -7.95
N GLU A 383 -4.87 10.09 -7.55
CA GLU A 383 -5.28 8.76 -7.99
C GLU A 383 -6.09 8.10 -6.87
N LEU A 384 -7.25 7.56 -7.24
CA LEU A 384 -8.16 6.87 -6.33
C LEU A 384 -8.20 5.38 -6.63
N PHE A 385 -8.00 4.56 -5.60
CA PHE A 385 -8.09 3.11 -5.73
C PHE A 385 -8.52 2.43 -4.44
N GLU A 386 -9.10 1.24 -4.57
CA GLU A 386 -9.36 0.39 -3.42
C GLU A 386 -8.04 -0.11 -2.79
N PRO A 387 -7.90 -0.09 -1.45
CA PRO A 387 -6.70 -0.58 -0.79
C PRO A 387 -6.51 -2.07 -1.02
N PRO A 388 -5.25 -2.54 -1.15
CA PRO A 388 -4.96 -3.97 -1.31
C PRO A 388 -5.40 -4.80 -0.09
N CYS A 389 -5.37 -4.20 1.10
CA CYS A 389 -5.90 -4.78 2.33
C CYS A 389 -6.59 -3.69 3.14
N PRO A 390 -7.88 -3.83 3.50
CA PRO A 390 -8.56 -2.87 4.35
C PRO A 390 -8.02 -2.91 5.77
N LEU A 391 -7.95 -1.75 6.44
CA LEU A 391 -7.45 -1.66 7.82
C LEU A 391 -8.37 -2.35 8.83
N LEU A 392 -9.68 -2.24 8.58
CA LEU A 392 -10.73 -2.80 9.43
C LEU A 392 -11.78 -3.50 8.56
N LYS A 393 -12.66 -4.26 9.22
CA LYS A 393 -13.78 -4.93 8.54
C LYS A 393 -14.57 -3.96 7.64
N VAL A 394 -14.69 -4.34 6.37
CA VAL A 394 -15.41 -3.58 5.34
C VAL A 394 -16.92 -3.70 5.53
N ASP A 395 -17.62 -2.58 5.35
CA ASP A 395 -19.08 -2.51 5.31
C ASP A 395 -19.58 -2.58 3.86
N GLN A 396 -20.69 -3.28 3.60
CA GLN A 396 -21.17 -3.46 2.22
C GLN A 396 -21.68 -2.15 1.59
N HIS A 397 -22.03 -1.15 2.40
CA HIS A 397 -22.45 0.16 1.90
C HIS A 397 -21.28 1.12 1.66
N HIS A 398 -20.07 0.79 2.11
CA HIS A 398 -18.93 1.71 2.08
C HIS A 398 -17.64 0.98 1.71
N ASN A 399 -17.09 1.31 0.55
CA ASN A 399 -15.79 0.80 0.15
C ASN A 399 -14.69 1.63 0.82
N PRO A 400 -13.62 1.00 1.33
CA PRO A 400 -12.44 1.74 1.74
C PRO A 400 -11.72 2.28 0.49
N LEU A 401 -11.11 3.46 0.61
CA LEU A 401 -10.49 4.17 -0.49
C LEU A 401 -9.07 4.58 -0.10
N VAL A 402 -8.17 4.60 -1.08
CA VAL A 402 -6.87 5.26 -0.97
C VAL A 402 -6.84 6.37 -2.01
N MET A 403 -6.53 7.57 -1.54
CA MET A 403 -6.22 8.73 -2.38
C MET A 403 -4.71 8.91 -2.35
N GLN A 404 -4.05 8.79 -3.49
CA GLN A 404 -2.63 9.11 -3.65
C GLN A 404 -2.52 10.50 -4.27
N LEU A 405 -2.06 11.48 -3.50
CA LEU A 405 -1.96 12.87 -3.92
C LEU A 405 -0.52 13.19 -4.32
N GLU A 406 -0.33 13.75 -5.51
CA GLU A 406 0.95 14.30 -5.96
C GLU A 406 1.20 15.68 -5.31
N TYR A 407 2.41 15.90 -4.79
CA TYR A 407 2.85 17.22 -4.33
C TYR A 407 4.30 17.49 -4.74
N ARG A 408 4.65 18.78 -4.81
CA ARG A 408 5.98 19.23 -5.25
C ARG A 408 6.90 19.52 -4.06
N THR A 409 8.17 19.19 -4.22
CA THR A 409 9.22 19.57 -3.26
C THR A 409 10.33 20.36 -3.94
N ALA A 410 10.89 21.36 -3.26
CA ALA A 410 12.07 22.05 -3.76
C ALA A 410 13.24 21.06 -3.84
N LEU A 411 13.96 21.07 -4.95
CA LEU A 411 15.31 20.51 -5.00
C LEU A 411 16.20 21.44 -4.17
N ASN A 412 16.81 20.94 -3.09
CA ASN A 412 17.97 21.60 -2.50
C ASN A 412 18.88 20.62 -1.75
N ASP A 413 20.16 20.83 -2.03
CA ASP A 413 21.37 20.15 -1.56
C ASP A 413 21.41 19.82 -0.06
N ASN A 414 21.99 18.67 0.26
CA ASN A 414 22.44 18.26 1.61
C ASN A 414 21.37 18.03 2.67
N ILE A 415 20.25 17.36 2.34
CA ILE A 415 19.67 16.46 3.34
C ILE A 415 20.54 15.20 3.32
N VAL A 416 21.43 15.09 4.30
CA VAL A 416 21.93 13.78 4.71
C VAL A 416 20.68 13.01 5.15
N GLU A 417 20.12 12.22 4.23
CA GLU A 417 19.12 11.23 4.60
C GLU A 417 19.78 10.34 5.67
N PRO A 418 19.17 10.17 6.85
CA PRO A 418 19.57 9.09 7.72
C PRO A 418 19.16 7.81 6.99
N ASP A 419 20.13 7.16 6.34
CA ASP A 419 20.05 5.89 5.62
C ASP A 419 18.71 5.67 4.91
N ALA A 420 18.67 5.89 3.59
CA ALA A 420 17.56 5.49 2.73
C ALA A 420 17.23 4.01 2.94
N VAL A 421 16.32 3.72 3.87
CA VAL A 421 15.66 2.43 3.97
C VAL A 421 14.61 2.45 2.86
N PHE A 422 14.96 1.88 1.72
CA PHE A 422 14.01 1.55 0.66
C PHE A 422 12.89 0.69 1.27
N ASP A 423 11.70 1.25 1.42
CA ASP A 423 10.52 0.48 1.83
C ASP A 423 9.95 -0.24 0.60
N PHE A 424 10.44 -1.46 0.40
CA PHE A 424 10.02 -2.36 -0.69
C PHE A 424 8.52 -2.71 -0.66
N LYS A 425 7.74 -2.39 0.38
CA LYS A 425 6.32 -2.80 0.46
C LYS A 425 5.39 -2.05 -0.50
N SER A 426 5.68 -0.79 -0.80
CA SER A 426 4.80 0.07 -1.61
C SER A 426 4.88 -0.28 -3.10
N SER A 427 6.05 -0.69 -3.61
CA SER A 427 6.23 -1.11 -5.01
C SER A 427 5.65 -2.50 -5.31
N ILE A 428 5.56 -3.37 -4.30
CA ILE A 428 4.99 -4.72 -4.43
C ILE A 428 3.51 -4.68 -4.82
N CYS A 429 2.72 -3.72 -4.29
CA CYS A 429 1.29 -3.67 -4.55
C CYS A 429 0.92 -3.25 -5.97
N HIS A 430 1.74 -2.42 -6.63
CA HIS A 430 1.42 -1.91 -7.96
C HIS A 430 1.62 -2.97 -9.05
N ARG A 431 2.68 -3.79 -8.96
CA ARG A 431 2.98 -4.83 -9.96
C ARG A 431 2.20 -6.14 -9.77
N TYR A 432 1.72 -6.42 -8.56
CA TYR A 432 0.86 -7.59 -8.29
C TYR A 432 -0.49 -7.53 -9.02
N LYS A 433 -0.99 -6.34 -9.36
CA LYS A 433 -2.29 -6.14 -10.02
C LYS A 433 -2.34 -6.66 -11.48
N GLN A 434 -1.21 -6.81 -12.17
CA GLN A 434 -1.19 -7.21 -13.58
C GLN A 434 -1.13 -8.72 -13.82
N LEU A 435 -0.82 -9.53 -12.81
CA LEU A 435 -0.52 -10.96 -13.00
C LEU A 435 -1.66 -11.93 -12.61
N TRP A 436 -2.76 -11.45 -12.03
CA TRP A 436 -3.84 -12.32 -11.56
C TRP A 436 -5.09 -12.26 -12.44
N TRP A 437 -5.02 -12.91 -13.60
CA TRP A 437 -6.17 -13.62 -14.19
C TRP A 437 -5.81 -14.68 -15.26
N ASN A 438 -4.66 -15.38 -15.19
CA ASN A 438 -4.44 -16.54 -16.07
C ASN A 438 -3.69 -17.69 -15.37
N ASP A 439 -4.10 -18.90 -15.71
CA ASP A 439 -3.84 -20.22 -15.10
C ASP A 439 -2.38 -20.75 -15.13
N ASP A 440 -1.34 -19.91 -15.09
CA ASP A 440 0.03 -20.35 -15.44
C ASP A 440 1.00 -20.69 -14.28
N LEU A 441 0.56 -20.74 -13.03
CA LEU A 441 1.40 -21.25 -11.92
C LEU A 441 1.21 -22.76 -11.69
N ARG A 442 1.63 -23.58 -12.67
CA ARG A 442 1.98 -24.98 -12.41
C ARG A 442 3.43 -25.03 -11.93
N LEU A 443 3.63 -25.35 -10.66
CA LEU A 443 4.94 -25.72 -10.12
C LEU A 443 5.50 -26.91 -10.93
N PRO A 444 6.76 -26.87 -11.41
CA PRO A 444 7.36 -28.00 -12.10
C PRO A 444 7.57 -29.21 -11.16
N GLU A 445 7.17 -30.40 -11.63
CA GLU A 445 7.06 -31.67 -10.88
C GLU A 445 8.40 -32.33 -10.49
N SER A 446 9.53 -31.64 -10.40
CA SER A 446 10.80 -32.28 -10.01
C SER A 446 11.54 -31.56 -8.89
N SER A 447 11.06 -31.76 -7.66
CA SER A 447 11.70 -31.41 -6.38
C SER A 447 13.03 -32.16 -6.10
N ALA A 448 13.59 -32.84 -7.09
CA ALA A 448 14.82 -33.62 -6.95
C ALA A 448 16.11 -32.77 -7.17
N GLU A 449 16.09 -31.74 -8.03
CA GLU A 449 17.28 -30.94 -8.30
C GLU A 449 17.54 -29.85 -7.25
N SER A 450 16.51 -29.16 -6.76
CA SER A 450 16.63 -28.12 -5.72
C SER A 450 17.08 -28.71 -4.37
N ASN A 451 16.65 -29.93 -4.06
CA ASN A 451 17.12 -30.66 -2.88
C ASN A 451 18.61 -31.06 -2.99
N SER A 452 19.13 -31.35 -4.18
CA SER A 452 20.54 -31.72 -4.35
C SER A 452 21.50 -30.55 -4.10
N ARG A 453 21.11 -29.33 -4.49
CA ARG A 453 21.89 -28.09 -4.20
C ARG A 453 21.93 -27.79 -2.70
N PHE A 454 20.84 -28.05 -1.98
CA PHE A 454 20.78 -27.86 -0.53
C PHE A 454 21.67 -28.86 0.25
N TYR A 455 21.76 -30.13 -0.21
CA TYR A 455 22.64 -31.13 0.40
C TYR A 455 24.14 -30.95 0.07
N GLN A 456 24.49 -30.42 -1.12
CA GLN A 456 25.88 -30.09 -1.45
C GLN A 456 26.43 -28.96 -0.57
N LEU A 457 25.62 -27.97 -0.22
CA LEU A 457 26.00 -26.89 0.70
C LEU A 457 26.28 -27.38 2.14
N LYS A 458 25.66 -28.50 2.56
CA LYS A 458 25.85 -29.07 3.90
C LYS A 458 27.12 -29.92 4.05
N GLN A 459 27.60 -30.56 2.98
CA GLN A 459 28.84 -31.35 3.02
C GLN A 459 30.12 -30.49 3.05
N VAL A 460 30.09 -29.30 2.45
CA VAL A 460 31.21 -28.34 2.51
C VAL A 460 31.35 -27.72 3.91
N GLY A 461 30.24 -27.56 4.64
CA GLY A 461 30.23 -27.04 6.01
C GLY A 461 30.71 -28.03 7.09
N GLN A 462 30.59 -29.34 6.90
CA GLN A 462 30.98 -30.35 7.91
C GLN A 462 32.42 -30.85 7.80
N SER A 463 33.16 -30.48 6.75
CA SER A 463 34.58 -30.85 6.57
C SER A 463 35.57 -29.74 6.97
N ARG A 464 35.09 -28.68 7.60
CA ARG A 464 35.92 -27.60 8.19
C ARG A 464 35.79 -27.43 9.72
N CYS A 465 35.22 -28.42 10.39
CA CYS A 465 35.28 -28.56 11.85
C CYS A 465 35.78 -29.95 12.24
N ALA A 466 37.01 -30.26 11.83
CA ALA A 466 37.92 -31.23 12.43
C ALA A 466 39.36 -30.82 12.09
#